data_AF-A0A6A8FIY8-F1
#
_entry.id   AF-A0A6A8FIY8-F1
#
_cell.length_a   1.000
_cell.length_b   1.000
_cell.length_c   1.000
_cell.angle_alpha   90.00
_cell.angle_beta   90.00
_cell.angle_gamma   90.00
#
_symmetry.space_group_name_H-M   'P 1'
#
loop_
_entity.id
_entity.type
_entity.pdbx_description
1 polymer ?
#
loop_
_entity_poly.entity_id
_entity_poly.type
_entity_poly.pdbx_seq_one_letter_code
_entity_poly.pdbx_strand_id
1 'polypeptide(L)' 'MGANSNSVLSLIPVQSLLSFGERHLISNYKYIQVMIGGRIYFVSLDEWVPQSTTYIIREKGSGSLVGIPKVSDGFNVW' A
#
# COMPACT_ATOMS: atom_id res chain seq x y z
N MET A 1 -33.28 -16.70 10.21
CA MET A 1 -32.03 -16.61 11.00
C MET A 1 -30.97 -15.99 10.11
N GLY A 2 -30.83 -14.66 10.16
CA GLY A 2 -29.81 -13.95 9.39
C GLY A 2 -28.49 -14.01 10.14
N ALA A 3 -27.47 -14.67 9.58
CA ALA A 3 -26.13 -14.58 10.12
C ALA A 3 -25.65 -13.13 9.95
N ASN A 4 -25.61 -12.38 11.05
CA ASN A 4 -24.80 -11.16 11.11
C ASN A 4 -23.34 -11.59 10.98
N SER A 5 -22.85 -11.65 9.74
CA SER A 5 -21.43 -11.76 9.46
C SER A 5 -20.79 -10.42 9.82
N ASN A 6 -20.57 -10.21 11.12
CA ASN A 6 -19.61 -9.22 11.60
C ASN A 6 -18.24 -9.73 11.15
N SER A 7 -17.91 -9.54 9.87
CA SER A 7 -16.56 -9.79 9.39
C SER A 7 -15.70 -8.76 10.11
N VAL A 8 -15.03 -9.19 11.17
CA VAL A 8 -14.08 -8.34 11.88
C VAL A 8 -13.08 -7.86 10.84
N LEU A 9 -13.09 -6.55 10.57
CA LEU A 9 -12.16 -5.92 9.65
C LEU A 9 -10.76 -6.03 10.27
N SER A 10 -10.01 -7.04 9.85
CA SER A 10 -8.60 -7.19 10.21
C SER A 10 -7.79 -6.15 9.45
N LEU A 11 -7.08 -5.30 10.18
CA LEU A 11 -6.16 -4.32 9.63
C LEU A 11 -4.73 -4.84 9.77
N ILE A 12 -3.92 -4.64 8.75
CA ILE A 12 -2.48 -4.93 8.77
C ILE A 12 -1.71 -3.67 8.40
N PRO A 13 -0.47 -3.50 8.88
CA PRO A 13 0.35 -2.38 8.44
C PRO A 13 0.71 -2.59 6.96
N VAL A 14 0.73 -1.51 6.18
CA VAL A 14 1.06 -1.55 4.74
C VAL A 14 2.40 -2.26 4.48
N GLN A 15 3.36 -2.12 5.39
CA GLN A 15 4.69 -2.76 5.31
C GLN A 15 4.63 -4.29 5.27
N SER A 16 3.60 -4.90 5.85
CA SER A 16 3.41 -6.36 5.84
C SER A 16 3.07 -6.90 4.46
N LEU A 17 2.55 -6.05 3.56
CA LEU A 17 2.24 -6.41 2.18
C LEU A 17 3.47 -6.40 1.25
N LEU A 18 4.58 -5.84 1.73
CA LEU A 18 5.84 -5.74 0.98
C LEU A 18 6.70 -7.00 1.16
N SER A 19 7.34 -7.42 0.08
CA SER A 19 8.40 -8.42 0.13
C SER A 19 9.62 -7.92 0.89
N PHE A 20 10.48 -8.83 1.33
CA PHE A 20 11.67 -8.49 2.12
C PHE A 20 12.61 -7.48 1.42
N GLY A 21 12.79 -7.61 0.10
CA GLY A 21 13.61 -6.67 -0.69
C GLY A 21 12.96 -5.29 -0.81
N GLU A 22 11.63 -5.23 -0.96
CA GLU A 22 10.89 -3.97 -1.08
C GLU A 22 10.87 -3.16 0.21
N ARG A 23 10.95 -3.83 1.37
CA ARG A 23 11.04 -3.14 2.67
C ARG A 23 12.28 -2.28 2.84
N HIS A 24 13.33 -2.47 2.03
CA HIS A 24 14.48 -1.56 2.01
C HIS A 24 14.23 -0.35 1.10
N LEU A 25 13.54 -0.57 -0.02
CA LEU A 25 13.23 0.46 -1.02
C LEU A 25 12.10 1.40 -0.59
N ILE A 26 11.27 0.95 0.36
CA ILE A 26 10.15 1.70 0.94
C ILE A 26 10.57 3.08 1.48
N SER A 27 11.82 3.21 1.95
CA SER A 27 12.37 4.46 2.46
C SER A 27 12.34 5.60 1.43
N ASN A 28 12.34 5.26 0.14
CA ASN A 28 12.32 6.18 -0.99
C ASN A 28 10.91 6.58 -1.45
N TYR A 29 9.84 6.04 -0.86
CA TYR A 29 8.46 6.36 -1.24
C TYR A 29 7.75 7.16 -0.15
N LYS A 30 7.00 8.19 -0.55
CA LYS A 30 6.05 8.91 0.33
C LYS A 30 4.72 8.18 0.38
N TYR A 31 4.24 7.74 -0.78
CA TYR A 31 3.01 6.94 -0.92
C TYR A 31 3.23 5.80 -1.91
N ILE A 32 2.51 4.70 -1.73
CA ILE A 32 2.46 3.60 -2.71
C ILE A 32 1.03 3.38 -3.19
N GLN A 33 0.88 2.86 -4.39
CA GLN A 33 -0.42 2.47 -4.92
C GLN A 33 -0.81 1.08 -4.42
N VAL A 34 -2.01 1.00 -3.88
CA VAL A 34 -2.65 -0.25 -3.49
C VAL A 34 -4.05 -0.31 -4.08
N MET A 35 -4.53 -1.52 -4.32
CA MET A 35 -5.93 -1.78 -4.64
C MET A 35 -6.65 -2.26 -3.39
N ILE A 36 -7.68 -1.55 -2.93
CA ILE A 36 -8.52 -1.93 -1.80
C ILE A 36 -9.96 -2.12 -2.32
N GLY A 37 -10.47 -3.35 -2.25
CA GLY A 37 -11.85 -3.65 -2.67
C GLY A 37 -12.16 -3.23 -4.12
N GLY A 38 -11.19 -3.39 -5.04
CA GLY A 38 -11.35 -3.07 -6.46
C GLY A 38 -11.13 -1.59 -6.83
N ARG A 39 -10.77 -0.73 -5.88
CA ARG A 39 -10.42 0.69 -6.13
C ARG A 39 -8.96 0.95 -5.81
N ILE A 40 -8.33 1.86 -6.54
CA ILE A 40 -6.92 2.22 -6.37
C ILE A 40 -6.80 3.41 -5.41
N TYR A 41 -5.88 3.30 -4.46
CA TYR A 41 -5.58 4.34 -3.48
C TYR A 41 -4.06 4.56 -3.40
N PHE A 42 -3.67 5.78 -3.08
CA PHE A 42 -2.31 6.08 -2.59
C PHE A 42 -2.34 6.00 -1.07
N VAL A 43 -1.55 5.11 -0.51
CA VAL A 43 -1.44 4.91 0.95
C VAL A 43 -0.05 5.25 1.42
N SER A 44 0.03 5.81 2.61
CA SER A 44 1.31 6.00 3.29
C SER A 44 1.80 4.67 3.86
N LEU A 45 3.09 4.59 4.11
CA LEU A 45 3.76 3.34 4.50
C LEU A 45 3.62 3.02 5.99
N ASP A 46 3.17 3.98 6.77
CA ASP A 46 2.81 3.91 8.19
C ASP A 46 1.30 3.69 8.40
N GLU A 47 0.51 3.64 7.33
CA GLU A 47 -0.92 3.37 7.42
C GLU A 47 -1.23 1.89 7.61
N TRP A 48 -2.48 1.66 8.04
CA TRP A 48 -3.06 0.34 8.21
C TRP A 48 -4.17 0.14 7.19
N VAL A 49 -4.18 -1.02 6.55
CA VAL A 49 -5.09 -1.35 5.45
C VAL A 49 -5.85 -2.66 5.72
N PRO A 50 -7.06 -2.84 5.16
CA PRO A 50 -7.81 -4.07 5.33
C PRO A 50 -7.07 -5.27 4.74
N GLN A 51 -6.82 -6.29 5.54
CA GLN A 51 -5.99 -7.44 5.16
C GLN A 51 -6.55 -8.23 3.98
N SER A 52 -7.86 -8.49 3.98
CA SER A 52 -8.49 -9.42 3.03
C SER A 52 -8.78 -8.80 1.66
N THR A 53 -8.72 -7.48 1.54
CA THR A 53 -9.14 -6.77 0.32
C THR A 53 -8.05 -5.88 -0.25
N THR A 54 -6.83 -5.92 0.30
CA THR A 54 -5.72 -5.05 -0.14
C THR A 54 -4.67 -5.82 -0.94
N TYR A 55 -4.31 -5.28 -2.10
CA TYR A 55 -3.23 -5.77 -2.96
C TYR A 55 -2.28 -4.64 -3.34
N ILE A 56 -0.97 -4.88 -3.30
CA ILE A 56 0.02 -3.91 -3.79
C ILE A 56 0.06 -3.92 -5.32
N ILE A 57 0.05 -2.73 -5.91
CA ILE A 57 0.21 -2.54 -7.35
C ILE A 57 1.70 -2.41 -7.67
N ARG A 58 2.16 -3.20 -8.65
CA ARG A 58 3.54 -3.25 -9.12
C ARG A 58 3.59 -3.07 -10.63
N GLU A 59 4.68 -2.50 -11.12
CA GLU A 59 4.96 -2.38 -12.54
C GLU A 59 5.25 -3.76 -13.14
N LYS A 60 4.61 -4.08 -14.27
CA LYS A 60 4.53 -5.46 -14.80
C LYS A 60 5.88 -6.00 -15.29
N GLY A 61 6.81 -5.14 -15.72
CA GLY A 61 8.12 -5.56 -16.22
C GLY A 61 9.16 -5.75 -15.12
N SER A 62 9.38 -4.72 -14.30
CA SER A 62 10.41 -4.67 -13.26
C SER A 62 9.96 -5.27 -11.93
N GLY A 63 8.65 -5.40 -11.69
CA GLY A 63 8.10 -5.73 -10.38
C GLY A 63 8.24 -4.60 -9.35
N SER A 64 8.67 -3.41 -9.78
CA SER A 64 8.86 -2.26 -8.89
C SER A 64 7.53 -1.76 -8.31
N LEU A 65 7.58 -1.27 -7.08
CA LEU A 65 6.46 -0.58 -6.46
C LEU A 65 6.06 0.64 -7.31
N VAL A 66 4.76 0.84 -7.48
CA VAL A 66 4.22 2.06 -8.07
C VAL A 66 3.84 3.00 -6.95
N GLY A 67 4.33 4.24 -6.98
CA GLY A 67 4.12 5.18 -5.89
C GLY A 67 4.70 6.57 -6.16
N ILE A 68 4.47 7.46 -5.20
CA ILE A 68 5.04 8.80 -5.20
C ILE A 68 6.34 8.75 -4.40
N PRO A 69 7.51 9.01 -5.00
CA PRO A 69 8.78 8.99 -4.29
C PRO A 69 8.86 10.11 -3.24
N LYS A 70 9.68 9.91 -2.20
CA LYS A 70 10.14 11.02 -1.36
C LYS A 70 11.10 11.84 -2.19
N VAL A 71 10.78 13.10 -2.40
CA VAL A 71 11.70 14.03 -3.04
C VAL A 71 12.73 14.42 -1.99
N SER A 72 14.01 14.18 -2.25
CA SER A 72 15.10 14.75 -1.45
C SER A 72 15.14 16.26 -1.72
N ASP A 73 14.64 17.01 -0.75
CA ASP A 73 14.99 18.41 -0.46
C ASP A 73 14.47 19.52 -1.41
N GLY A 74 13.14 19.69 -1.47
CA GLY A 74 12.58 21.05 -1.50
C GLY A 74 11.68 21.47 -2.67
N PHE A 75 11.48 20.64 -3.70
CA PHE A 75 10.56 20.96 -4.81
C PHE A 75 9.37 20.00 -4.84
N ASN A 76 8.37 20.26 -4.01
CA ASN A 76 7.02 19.74 -4.20
C ASN A 76 6.34 20.57 -5.31
N VAL A 77 6.52 20.20 -6.57
CA VAL A 77 5.69 20.76 -7.64
C VAL A 77 4.40 19.95 -7.67
N TRP A 78 3.32 20.58 -7.18
CA TRP A 78 1.95 20.06 -7.18
C TRP A 78 1.34 20.09 -8.58
#